data_AF-A0A4Y7JRR7-F1
#
_entry.id   AF-A0A4Y7JRR7-F1
#
_cell.length_a   1.000
_cell.length_b   1.000
_cell.length_c   1.000
_cell.angle_alpha   90.00
_cell.angle_beta   90.00
_cell.angle_gamma   90.00
#
_symmetry.space_group_name_H-M   'P 1'
#
loop_
_entity.id
_entity.type
_entity.pdbx_description
1 polymer ?
#
loop_
_entity_poly.entity_id
_entity_poly.type
_entity_poly.pdbx_seq_one_letter_code
_entity_poly.pdbx_strand_id
1 'polypeptide(L)'
;MPETARYTALVAKDAKKASAEMSKVLHHEIEITPWLQILVEPEIIVEQEIVETETGNSFGLFSLQFLSRHGLHLLGTSSTWFFLDIAFYSQNLFRKDIYSAVGWIDKPRKMNAIEEVYFIARLQTFIALCSTIPGYWFTVALIDRIGRFWIQLMMTVFMLGLAIRYHHWTQPENGIGFLVMYFFANFGPNSTTFIVPAEIFPSRLRSTCHGISAAAGKAGAVIGAFGFLYLAQDKDPKKADPGYPAGISLKNALIVLGFVNFLGMLCTLLVPESKCKSLEEMSGEKQEETA
;
A
#
# COMPACT_ATOMS: atom_id res chain seq x y z
N MET A 1 17.32 7.89 -8.18
CA MET A 1 17.39 6.42 -8.21
C MET A 1 18.14 6.07 -9.48
N PRO A 2 19.22 5.26 -9.45
CA PRO A 2 19.73 4.68 -10.68
C PRO A 2 18.60 3.86 -11.30
N GLU A 3 18.34 4.06 -12.59
CA GLU A 3 17.31 3.29 -13.28
C GLU A 3 17.72 1.82 -13.33
N THR A 4 16.74 0.93 -13.28
CA THR A 4 17.02 -0.51 -13.31
C THR A 4 17.47 -0.91 -14.72
N ALA A 5 18.43 -1.84 -14.82
CA ALA A 5 18.89 -2.39 -16.11
C ALA A 5 17.72 -2.82 -17.01
N ARG A 6 16.62 -3.28 -16.41
CA ARG A 6 15.36 -3.61 -17.10
C ARG A 6 14.70 -2.41 -17.80
N TYR A 7 14.65 -1.25 -17.17
CA TYR A 7 14.13 -0.04 -17.81
C TYR A 7 15.04 0.37 -18.98
N THR A 8 16.36 0.30 -18.77
CA THR A 8 17.37 0.61 -19.77
C THR A 8 17.22 -0.29 -21.02
N ALA A 9 16.97 -1.59 -20.82
CA ALA A 9 16.73 -2.54 -21.90
C ALA A 9 15.37 -2.34 -22.59
N LEU A 10 14.27 -2.37 -21.83
CA LEU A 10 12.92 -2.47 -22.39
C LEU A 10 12.26 -1.13 -22.76
N VAL A 11 12.75 -0.03 -22.17
CA VAL A 11 12.16 1.31 -22.40
C VAL A 11 13.14 2.23 -23.11
N ALA A 12 14.38 2.33 -22.61
CA ALA A 12 15.41 3.15 -23.24
C ALA A 12 16.03 2.50 -24.48
N LYS A 13 15.75 1.20 -24.72
CA LYS A 13 16.27 0.40 -25.83
C LYS A 13 17.81 0.39 -25.91
N ASP A 14 18.47 0.38 -24.76
CA ASP A 14 19.94 0.40 -24.65
C ASP A 14 20.45 -0.88 -23.96
N ALA A 15 20.56 -1.94 -24.75
CA ALA A 15 21.01 -3.26 -24.29
C ALA A 15 22.42 -3.25 -23.69
N LYS A 16 23.34 -2.45 -24.26
CA LYS A 16 24.74 -2.35 -23.82
C LYS A 16 24.81 -1.75 -22.42
N LYS A 17 24.08 -0.67 -22.19
CA LYS A 17 24.03 -0.02 -20.88
C LYS A 17 23.31 -0.90 -19.85
N ALA A 18 22.22 -1.57 -20.23
CA ALA A 18 21.52 -2.51 -19.36
C ALA A 18 22.42 -3.68 -18.91
N SER A 19 23.18 -4.29 -19.84
CA SER A 19 24.13 -5.37 -19.53
C SER A 19 25.25 -4.90 -18.60
N ALA A 20 25.81 -3.72 -18.85
CA ALA A 20 26.83 -3.12 -17.98
C ALA A 20 26.30 -2.78 -16.57
N GLU A 21 25.04 -2.37 -16.46
CA GLU A 21 24.37 -2.14 -15.18
C GLU A 21 24.08 -3.46 -14.44
N MET A 22 23.68 -4.52 -15.15
CA MET A 22 23.40 -5.83 -14.58
C MET A 22 24.66 -6.55 -14.09
N SER A 23 25.77 -6.43 -14.84
CA SER A 23 27.08 -7.00 -14.48
C SER A 23 27.59 -6.47 -13.12
N LYS A 24 27.33 -5.19 -12.81
CA LYS A 24 27.68 -4.60 -11.50
C LYS A 24 26.89 -5.20 -10.33
N VAL A 25 25.65 -5.65 -10.57
CA VAL A 25 24.74 -6.17 -9.54
C VAL A 25 25.00 -7.65 -9.29
N LEU A 26 25.38 -8.42 -10.30
CA LEU A 26 25.55 -9.87 -10.18
C LEU A 26 26.82 -10.30 -9.42
N HIS A 27 27.75 -9.39 -9.08
CA HIS A 27 29.08 -9.70 -8.51
C HIS A 27 29.84 -10.82 -9.25
N HIS A 28 29.45 -11.09 -10.49
CA HIS A 28 30.19 -11.88 -11.44
C HIS A 28 30.68 -10.84 -12.44
N GLU A 29 31.98 -10.56 -12.41
CA GLU A 29 32.61 -10.12 -13.65
C GLU A 29 32.24 -11.21 -14.65
N ILE A 30 31.35 -10.89 -15.59
CA ILE A 30 31.23 -11.69 -16.79
C ILE A 30 32.58 -11.45 -17.48
N GLU A 31 33.60 -12.22 -17.08
CA GLU A 31 34.88 -12.29 -17.76
C GLU A 31 34.58 -12.91 -19.12
N ILE A 32 34.29 -12.04 -20.09
CA ILE A 32 34.22 -12.41 -21.49
C ILE A 32 35.65 -12.79 -21.87
N THR A 33 35.97 -14.07 -21.75
CA THR A 33 37.21 -14.61 -22.26
C THR A 33 37.23 -14.45 -23.79
N PRO A 34 38.39 -14.16 -24.41
CA PRO A 34 38.47 -13.82 -25.83
C PRO A 34 37.90 -14.88 -26.80
N TRP A 35 37.76 -16.12 -26.35
CA TRP A 35 37.17 -17.22 -27.13
C TRP A 35 35.63 -17.28 -27.02
N LEU A 36 35.02 -16.71 -25.98
CA LEU A 36 33.56 -16.60 -25.84
C LEU A 36 32.97 -15.51 -26.75
N GLN A 37 33.78 -14.52 -27.12
CA GLN A 37 33.41 -13.41 -28.01
C GLN A 37 33.23 -13.83 -29.48
N ILE A 38 33.66 -15.05 -29.84
CA ILE A 38 33.53 -15.61 -31.20
C ILE A 38 32.31 -16.55 -31.31
N LEU A 39 31.80 -17.07 -30.19
CA LEU A 39 30.67 -18.04 -30.17
C LEU A 39 29.34 -17.44 -29.69
N VAL A 40 29.37 -16.26 -29.07
CA VAL A 40 28.19 -15.53 -28.68
C VAL A 40 28.29 -14.19 -29.38
N GLU A 41 27.45 -13.95 -30.38
CA GLU A 41 27.06 -12.59 -30.75
C GLU A 41 25.94 -12.20 -29.78
N PRO A 42 26.23 -11.67 -28.57
CA PRO A 42 25.18 -11.22 -27.66
C PRO A 42 24.42 -10.05 -28.27
N GLU A 43 25.00 -9.37 -29.26
CA GLU A 43 24.34 -8.30 -29.99
C GLU A 43 23.16 -8.83 -30.81
N ILE A 44 23.29 -9.98 -31.49
CA ILE A 44 22.20 -10.54 -32.31
C ILE A 44 21.13 -11.21 -31.47
N ILE A 45 21.48 -11.98 -30.43
CA ILE A 45 20.47 -12.64 -29.58
C ILE A 45 19.68 -11.58 -28.79
N VAL A 46 20.36 -10.56 -28.25
CA VAL A 46 19.67 -9.49 -27.50
C VAL A 46 18.93 -8.55 -28.45
N GLU A 47 19.45 -8.23 -29.65
CA GLU A 47 18.67 -7.50 -30.66
C GLU A 47 17.47 -8.31 -31.14
N GLN A 48 17.58 -9.62 -31.36
CA GLN A 48 16.45 -10.48 -31.73
C GLN A 48 15.42 -10.57 -30.60
N GLU A 49 15.83 -10.75 -29.35
CA GLU A 49 14.93 -10.81 -28.19
C GLU A 49 14.25 -9.46 -27.92
N ILE A 50 14.97 -8.34 -28.13
CA ILE A 50 14.43 -6.97 -28.07
C ILE A 50 13.46 -6.72 -29.23
N VAL A 51 13.78 -7.15 -30.46
CA VAL A 51 12.94 -7.01 -31.67
C VAL A 51 11.71 -7.93 -31.62
N GLU A 52 11.80 -9.12 -31.01
CA GLU A 52 10.64 -9.97 -30.75
C GLU A 52 9.71 -9.32 -29.72
N THR A 53 10.27 -8.72 -28.66
CA THR A 53 9.47 -7.86 -27.75
C THR A 53 8.90 -6.59 -28.44
N GLU A 54 9.48 -6.11 -29.55
CA GLU A 54 8.94 -4.98 -30.32
C GLU A 54 7.59 -5.30 -31.00
N THR A 55 7.29 -6.56 -31.31
CA THR A 55 6.12 -6.91 -32.14
C THR A 55 4.87 -7.31 -31.34
N GLY A 56 5.00 -7.88 -30.13
CA GLY A 56 3.86 -8.34 -29.32
C GLY A 56 3.17 -7.28 -28.46
N ASN A 57 3.90 -6.25 -28.00
CA ASN A 57 3.48 -5.40 -26.87
C ASN A 57 3.25 -3.92 -27.21
N SER A 58 2.86 -3.54 -28.43
CA SER A 58 2.71 -2.13 -28.83
C SER A 58 1.41 -1.43 -28.38
N PHE A 59 0.87 -1.74 -27.20
CA PHE A 59 -0.39 -1.14 -26.74
C PHE A 59 -0.20 0.01 -25.75
N GLY A 60 -0.98 1.09 -25.94
CA GLY A 60 -1.00 2.26 -25.05
C GLY A 60 -1.97 2.12 -23.87
N LEU A 61 -1.90 3.05 -22.90
CA LEU A 61 -2.76 3.07 -21.70
C LEU A 61 -4.27 3.06 -22.03
N PHE A 62 -4.68 3.77 -23.09
CA PHE A 62 -6.08 3.88 -23.50
C PHE A 62 -6.51 2.82 -24.53
N SER A 63 -5.69 1.79 -24.75
CA SER A 63 -6.02 0.72 -25.68
C SER A 63 -7.04 -0.25 -25.06
N LEU A 64 -7.88 -0.84 -25.90
CA LEU A 64 -8.77 -1.96 -25.52
C LEU A 64 -7.97 -3.16 -25.01
N GLN A 65 -6.76 -3.38 -25.52
CA GLN A 65 -5.85 -4.43 -25.07
C GLN A 65 -5.39 -4.19 -23.62
N PHE A 66 -4.99 -2.95 -23.27
CA PHE A 66 -4.69 -2.60 -21.88
C PHE A 66 -5.89 -2.80 -20.96
N LEU A 67 -7.07 -2.32 -21.37
CA LEU A 67 -8.28 -2.43 -20.56
C LEU A 67 -8.66 -3.90 -20.31
N SER A 68 -8.56 -4.75 -21.33
CA SER A 68 -8.88 -6.18 -21.22
C SER A 68 -7.87 -6.95 -20.37
N ARG A 69 -6.58 -6.59 -20.40
CA ARG A 69 -5.52 -7.32 -19.69
C ARG A 69 -5.23 -6.80 -18.29
N HIS A 70 -5.21 -5.48 -18.12
CA HIS A 70 -4.78 -4.81 -16.89
C HIS A 70 -5.82 -3.86 -16.30
N GLY A 71 -6.97 -3.66 -16.97
CA GLY A 71 -8.03 -2.77 -16.49
C GLY A 71 -8.60 -3.21 -15.13
N LEU A 72 -8.82 -4.51 -14.95
CA LEU A 72 -9.28 -5.05 -13.67
C LEU A 72 -8.23 -4.87 -12.57
N HIS A 73 -6.95 -5.05 -12.91
CA HIS A 73 -5.85 -4.85 -11.96
C HIS A 73 -5.76 -3.38 -11.54
N LEU A 74 -5.89 -2.44 -12.49
CA LEU A 74 -5.89 -1.01 -12.20
C LEU A 74 -7.07 -0.59 -11.33
N LEU A 75 -8.26 -1.14 -11.60
CA LEU A 75 -9.44 -0.91 -10.76
C LEU A 75 -9.23 -1.50 -9.36
N GLY A 76 -8.68 -2.70 -9.25
CA GLY A 76 -8.35 -3.35 -7.98
C GLY A 76 -7.34 -2.55 -7.16
N THR A 77 -6.22 -2.15 -7.76
CA THR A 77 -5.16 -1.40 -7.06
C THR A 77 -5.61 0.01 -6.66
N SER A 78 -6.31 0.72 -7.55
CA SER A 78 -6.81 2.07 -7.26
C SER A 78 -7.90 2.06 -6.19
N SER A 79 -8.86 1.14 -6.28
CA SER A 79 -9.97 1.05 -5.31
C SER A 79 -9.48 0.60 -3.94
N THR A 80 -8.58 -0.39 -3.89
CA THR A 80 -7.99 -0.87 -2.62
C THR A 80 -7.24 0.25 -1.92
N TRP A 81 -6.41 1.00 -2.65
CA TRP A 81 -5.65 2.11 -2.08
C TRP A 81 -6.58 3.27 -1.68
N PHE A 82 -7.59 3.59 -2.48
CA PHE A 82 -8.60 4.60 -2.14
C PHE A 82 -9.30 4.30 -0.81
N PHE A 83 -9.87 3.09 -0.64
CA PHE A 83 -10.58 2.73 0.58
C PHE A 83 -9.66 2.61 1.79
N LEU A 84 -8.44 2.10 1.58
CA LEU A 84 -7.43 2.03 2.63
C LEU A 84 -7.00 3.41 3.11
N ASP A 85 -6.76 4.37 2.22
CA ASP A 85 -6.38 5.74 2.61
C ASP A 85 -7.53 6.46 3.33
N ILE A 86 -8.81 6.20 2.98
CA ILE A 86 -9.94 6.69 3.79
C ILE A 86 -9.80 6.19 5.24
N ALA A 87 -9.66 4.87 5.43
CA ALA A 87 -9.56 4.27 6.75
C ALA A 87 -8.33 4.77 7.52
N PHE A 88 -7.17 4.75 6.89
CA PHE A 88 -5.89 5.08 7.50
C PHE A 88 -5.81 6.55 7.92
N TYR A 89 -6.19 7.48 7.04
CA TYR A 89 -6.11 8.91 7.37
C TYR A 89 -7.18 9.33 8.39
N SER A 90 -8.41 8.81 8.32
CA SER A 90 -9.40 9.04 9.36
C SER A 90 -8.90 8.55 10.72
N GLN A 91 -8.36 7.32 10.81
CA GLN A 91 -7.85 6.81 12.09
C GLN A 91 -6.71 7.65 12.67
N ASN A 92 -5.80 8.16 11.83
CA ASN A 92 -4.72 9.03 12.30
C ASN A 92 -5.26 10.36 12.87
N LEU A 93 -6.31 10.92 12.25
CA LEU A 93 -6.85 12.22 12.65
C LEU A 93 -7.65 12.14 13.96
N PHE A 94 -8.45 11.08 14.15
CA PHE A 94 -9.33 10.91 15.32
C PHE A 94 -8.72 10.03 16.42
N ARG A 95 -7.42 9.75 16.32
CA ARG A 95 -6.66 9.00 17.33
C ARG A 95 -6.74 9.66 18.71
N LYS A 96 -6.67 11.00 18.76
CA LYS A 96 -6.84 11.79 19.98
C LYS A 96 -8.19 11.54 20.64
N ASP A 97 -9.26 11.57 19.85
CA ASP A 97 -10.63 11.43 20.35
C ASP A 97 -10.88 10.01 20.82
N ILE A 98 -10.30 9.03 20.13
CA ILE A 98 -10.23 7.63 20.57
C ILE A 98 -9.53 7.56 21.93
N TYR A 99 -8.32 8.11 22.09
CA TYR A 99 -7.58 8.04 23.36
C TYR A 99 -8.28 8.75 24.53
N SER A 100 -8.98 9.85 24.23
CA SER A 100 -9.79 10.59 25.19
C SER A 100 -11.03 9.79 25.59
N ALA A 101 -11.70 9.14 24.64
CA ALA A 101 -12.86 8.29 24.90
C ALA A 101 -12.49 7.01 25.68
N VAL A 102 -11.28 6.49 25.46
CA VAL A 102 -10.71 5.34 26.20
C VAL A 102 -10.34 5.73 27.65
N GLY A 103 -10.20 7.01 27.95
CA GLY A 103 -9.75 7.48 29.27
C GLY A 103 -8.24 7.39 29.48
N TRP A 104 -7.46 7.21 28.40
CA TRP A 104 -6.00 7.30 28.45
C TRP A 104 -5.53 8.75 28.55
N ILE A 105 -6.36 9.70 28.13
CA ILE A 105 -6.11 11.13 28.23
C ILE A 105 -7.26 11.75 29.03
N ASP A 106 -6.92 12.49 30.08
CA ASP A 106 -7.88 13.27 30.84
C ASP A 106 -8.54 14.35 29.95
N LYS A 107 -9.83 14.64 30.17
CA LYS A 107 -10.57 15.59 29.32
C LYS A 107 -9.84 16.96 29.26
N PRO A 108 -9.85 17.67 28.11
CA PRO A 108 -9.11 18.91 27.88
C PRO A 108 -9.29 19.99 28.96
N ARG A 109 -10.44 20.00 29.66
CA ARG A 109 -10.73 20.93 30.76
C ARG A 109 -9.84 20.79 32.00
N LYS A 110 -9.00 19.76 32.11
CA LYS A 110 -8.13 19.52 33.28
C LYS A 110 -6.65 19.86 33.05
N MET A 111 -6.23 20.19 31.83
CA MET A 111 -4.80 20.33 31.49
C MET A 111 -4.56 21.51 30.55
N ASN A 112 -3.34 22.05 30.57
CA ASN A 112 -2.94 23.11 29.64
C ASN A 112 -2.79 22.53 28.21
N ALA A 113 -3.02 23.32 27.17
CA ALA A 113 -2.95 22.87 25.77
C ALA A 113 -1.57 22.28 25.41
N ILE A 114 -0.49 22.83 25.97
CA ILE A 114 0.88 22.32 25.77
C ILE A 114 1.05 20.94 26.44
N GLU A 115 0.49 20.75 27.63
CA GLU A 115 0.55 19.48 28.36
C GLU A 115 -0.27 18.40 27.65
N GLU A 116 -1.44 18.75 27.13
CA GLU A 116 -2.29 17.86 26.34
C GLU A 116 -1.54 17.36 25.09
N VAL A 117 -0.96 18.29 24.31
CA VAL A 117 -0.20 17.95 23.10
C VAL A 117 1.04 17.12 23.44
N TYR A 118 1.77 17.46 24.50
CA TYR A 118 2.93 16.69 24.96
C TYR A 118 2.55 15.26 25.33
N PHE A 119 1.44 15.08 26.07
CA PHE A 119 0.99 13.76 26.49
C PHE A 119 0.50 12.91 25.31
N ILE A 120 -0.27 13.50 24.39
CA ILE A 120 -0.67 12.87 23.12
C ILE A 120 0.56 12.44 22.32
N ALA A 121 1.52 13.34 22.13
CA ALA A 121 2.74 13.07 21.37
C ALA A 121 3.56 11.94 22.00
N ARG A 122 3.66 11.91 23.34
CA ARG A 122 4.38 10.84 24.07
C ARG A 122 3.72 9.48 23.89
N LEU A 123 2.39 9.39 24.02
CA LEU A 123 1.65 8.14 23.78
C LEU A 123 1.78 7.69 22.33
N GLN A 124 1.65 8.60 21.38
CA GLN A 124 1.79 8.28 19.96
C GLN A 124 3.21 7.81 19.62
N THR A 125 4.24 8.44 20.19
CA THR A 125 5.64 8.04 20.00
C THR A 125 5.88 6.64 20.57
N PHE A 126 5.36 6.36 21.77
CA PHE A 126 5.46 5.04 22.39
C PHE A 126 4.81 3.95 21.53
N ILE A 127 3.57 4.19 21.06
CA ILE A 127 2.88 3.26 20.17
C ILE A 127 3.64 3.09 18.86
N ALA A 128 4.15 4.17 18.26
CA ALA A 128 4.92 4.07 17.02
C ALA A 128 6.20 3.24 17.17
N LEU A 129 6.92 3.39 18.28
CA LEU A 129 8.13 2.63 18.59
C LEU A 129 7.86 1.15 18.84
N CYS A 130 6.78 0.82 19.57
CA CYS A 130 6.48 -0.56 19.92
C CYS A 130 5.66 -1.31 18.86
N SER A 131 4.89 -0.58 18.04
CA SER A 131 3.92 -1.16 17.10
C SER A 131 4.29 -0.88 15.65
N THR A 132 4.28 0.40 15.25
CA THR A 132 4.35 0.78 13.84
C THR A 132 5.71 0.45 13.21
N ILE A 133 6.82 0.86 13.85
CA ILE A 133 8.17 0.64 13.31
C ILE A 133 8.49 -0.86 13.20
N PRO A 134 8.32 -1.68 14.25
CA PRO A 134 8.53 -3.12 14.14
C PRO A 134 7.58 -3.76 13.13
N GLY A 135 6.32 -3.31 13.04
CA GLY A 135 5.35 -3.81 12.06
C GLY A 135 5.81 -3.67 10.61
N TYR A 136 6.42 -2.54 10.26
CA TYR A 136 7.02 -2.36 8.92
C TYR A 136 8.20 -3.30 8.67
N TRP A 137 9.09 -3.48 9.65
CA TRP A 137 10.21 -4.43 9.52
C TRP A 137 9.76 -5.88 9.37
N PHE A 138 8.74 -6.28 10.13
CA PHE A 138 8.11 -7.58 9.96
C PHE A 138 7.49 -7.71 8.57
N THR A 139 6.87 -6.64 8.04
CA THR A 139 6.29 -6.66 6.70
C THR A 139 7.37 -6.91 5.66
N VAL A 140 8.50 -6.20 5.75
CA VAL A 140 9.65 -6.41 4.87
C VAL A 140 10.14 -7.87 4.93
N ALA A 141 10.23 -8.45 6.13
CA ALA A 141 10.70 -9.83 6.30
C ALA A 141 9.71 -10.91 5.82
N LEU A 142 8.41 -10.63 5.83
CA LEU A 142 7.36 -11.62 5.60
C LEU A 142 6.61 -11.45 4.28
N ILE A 143 6.73 -10.32 3.59
CA ILE A 143 5.97 -10.03 2.37
C ILE A 143 6.17 -11.07 1.28
N ASP A 144 7.40 -11.57 1.11
CA ASP A 144 7.73 -12.60 0.12
C ASP A 144 7.40 -14.02 0.59
N ARG A 145 7.22 -14.24 1.89
CA ARG A 145 6.85 -15.56 2.44
C ARG A 145 5.35 -15.76 2.59
N ILE A 146 4.62 -14.75 3.05
CA ILE A 146 3.19 -14.83 3.33
C ILE A 146 2.37 -14.46 2.07
N GLY A 147 2.82 -13.43 1.33
CA GLY A 147 2.07 -12.89 0.20
C GLY A 147 1.33 -11.59 0.56
N ARG A 148 1.11 -10.75 -0.44
CA ARG A 148 0.58 -9.39 -0.28
C ARG A 148 -0.91 -9.42 0.09
N PHE A 149 -1.66 -10.36 -0.48
CA PHE A 149 -3.08 -10.58 -0.23
C PHE A 149 -3.36 -10.92 1.24
N TRP A 150 -2.63 -11.92 1.76
CA TRP A 150 -2.82 -12.41 3.13
C TRP A 150 -2.46 -11.37 4.18
N ILE A 151 -1.44 -10.54 3.92
CA ILE A 151 -1.08 -9.42 4.80
C ILE A 151 -2.21 -8.37 4.84
N GLN A 152 -2.83 -8.05 3.69
CA GLN A 152 -3.98 -7.14 3.67
C GLN A 152 -5.20 -7.72 4.40
N LEU A 153 -5.47 -9.02 4.21
CA LEU A 153 -6.55 -9.72 4.92
C LEU A 153 -6.36 -9.68 6.45
N MET A 154 -5.15 -10.02 6.92
CA MET A 154 -4.83 -10.00 8.35
C MET A 154 -5.14 -8.62 8.94
N MET A 155 -4.68 -7.54 8.30
CA MET A 155 -4.97 -6.19 8.80
C MET A 155 -6.47 -5.94 8.94
N THR A 156 -7.26 -6.23 7.90
CA THR A 156 -8.70 -5.94 7.94
C THR A 156 -9.38 -6.70 9.07
N VAL A 157 -8.99 -7.95 9.32
CA VAL A 157 -9.48 -8.73 10.47
C VAL A 157 -9.07 -8.10 11.80
N PHE A 158 -7.80 -7.68 11.95
CA PHE A 158 -7.32 -7.06 13.20
C PHE A 158 -7.94 -5.67 13.45
N MET A 159 -8.13 -4.85 12.41
CA MET A 159 -8.84 -3.58 12.50
C MET A 159 -10.33 -3.77 12.84
N LEU A 160 -11.02 -4.72 12.21
CA LEU A 160 -12.40 -5.05 12.56
C LEU A 160 -12.50 -5.60 13.99
N GLY A 161 -11.53 -6.41 14.44
CA GLY A 161 -11.44 -6.90 15.81
C GLY A 161 -11.26 -5.78 16.84
N LEU A 162 -10.46 -4.76 16.52
CA LEU A 162 -10.33 -3.55 17.34
C LEU A 162 -11.64 -2.74 17.36
N ALA A 163 -12.32 -2.60 16.23
CA ALA A 163 -13.56 -1.82 16.11
C ALA A 163 -14.76 -2.48 16.83
N ILE A 164 -14.99 -3.78 16.64
CA ILE A 164 -16.15 -4.51 17.20
C ILE A 164 -16.03 -4.61 18.72
N ARG A 165 -14.81 -4.82 19.23
CA ARG A 165 -14.55 -5.08 20.64
C ARG A 165 -13.94 -3.87 21.35
N TYR A 166 -14.14 -2.67 20.80
CA TYR A 166 -13.58 -1.40 21.26
C TYR A 166 -13.69 -1.21 22.78
N HIS A 167 -14.87 -1.41 23.37
CA HIS A 167 -15.12 -1.22 24.82
C HIS A 167 -14.31 -2.17 25.72
N HIS A 168 -13.91 -3.35 25.23
CA HIS A 168 -13.10 -4.29 26.01
C HIS A 168 -11.62 -3.91 25.91
N TRP A 169 -11.15 -3.47 24.74
CA TRP A 169 -9.79 -2.98 24.57
C TRP A 169 -9.53 -1.66 25.29
N THR A 170 -10.58 -0.86 25.53
CA THR A 170 -10.49 0.40 26.28
C THR A 170 -10.32 0.20 27.79
N GLN A 171 -10.44 -1.03 28.30
CA GLN A 171 -10.23 -1.30 29.73
C GLN A 171 -8.73 -1.29 30.07
N PRO A 172 -8.33 -0.71 31.22
CA PRO A 172 -6.92 -0.58 31.61
C PRO A 172 -6.20 -1.94 31.73
N GLU A 173 -6.93 -3.01 32.00
CA GLU A 173 -6.43 -4.38 32.10
C GLU A 173 -5.98 -4.96 30.74
N ASN A 174 -6.52 -4.44 29.62
CA ASN A 174 -6.29 -4.99 28.27
C ASN A 174 -5.30 -4.16 27.43
N GLY A 175 -4.56 -3.24 28.03
CA GLY A 175 -3.65 -2.34 27.32
C GLY A 175 -2.55 -3.06 26.51
N ILE A 176 -2.02 -4.17 27.03
CA ILE A 176 -1.04 -5.01 26.30
C ILE A 176 -1.69 -5.67 25.08
N GLY A 177 -2.91 -6.20 25.25
CA GLY A 177 -3.66 -6.81 24.16
C GLY A 177 -4.02 -5.79 23.07
N PHE A 178 -4.38 -4.57 23.45
CA PHE A 178 -4.59 -3.47 22.52
C PHE A 178 -3.32 -3.16 21.71
N LEU A 179 -2.15 -3.09 22.36
CA LEU A 179 -0.88 -2.83 21.67
C LEU A 179 -0.54 -3.93 20.65
N VAL A 180 -0.76 -5.19 21.00
CA VAL A 180 -0.54 -6.34 20.10
C VAL A 180 -1.51 -6.30 18.92
N MET A 181 -2.81 -6.05 19.17
CA MET A 181 -3.80 -5.92 18.10
C MET A 181 -3.49 -4.72 17.19
N TYR A 182 -3.02 -3.62 17.76
CA TYR A 182 -2.62 -2.42 17.01
C TYR A 182 -1.36 -2.68 16.17
N PHE A 183 -0.43 -3.51 16.66
CA PHE A 183 0.72 -3.99 15.88
C PHE A 183 0.27 -4.73 14.62
N PHE A 184 -0.60 -5.72 14.76
CA PHE A 184 -1.11 -6.47 13.60
C PHE A 184 -2.02 -5.63 12.69
N ALA A 185 -2.73 -4.63 13.23
CA ALA A 185 -3.51 -3.69 12.43
C ALA A 185 -2.64 -2.68 11.65
N ASN A 186 -1.38 -2.48 12.03
CA ASN A 186 -0.42 -1.66 11.27
C ASN A 186 0.57 -2.50 10.46
N PHE A 187 0.54 -3.83 10.63
CA PHE A 187 1.38 -4.78 9.92
C PHE A 187 0.95 -4.89 8.46
N GLY A 188 1.57 -4.07 7.62
CA GLY A 188 1.81 -4.33 6.21
C GLY A 188 0.87 -3.82 5.12
N PRO A 189 -0.39 -3.40 5.33
CA PRO A 189 -1.32 -3.12 4.23
C PRO A 189 -1.02 -1.78 3.55
N ASN A 190 -0.54 -0.77 4.31
CA ASN A 190 0.02 0.44 3.72
C ASN A 190 1.17 0.08 2.77
N SER A 191 2.11 -0.75 3.22
CA SER A 191 3.25 -1.14 2.38
C SER A 191 2.81 -1.95 1.16
N THR A 192 1.89 -2.89 1.31
CA THR A 192 1.42 -3.71 0.18
C THR A 192 0.66 -2.88 -0.85
N THR A 193 -0.13 -1.86 -0.48
CA THR A 193 -0.79 -0.98 -1.46
C THR A 193 0.20 -0.17 -2.29
N PHE A 194 1.37 0.19 -1.76
CA PHE A 194 2.44 0.82 -2.54
C PHE A 194 3.16 -0.19 -3.46
N ILE A 195 3.40 -1.41 -2.97
CA ILE A 195 4.22 -2.42 -3.66
C ILE A 195 3.46 -3.07 -4.82
N VAL A 196 2.21 -3.44 -4.60
CA VAL A 196 1.39 -4.21 -5.54
C VAL A 196 1.27 -3.55 -6.94
N PRO A 197 0.97 -2.24 -7.08
CA PRO A 197 0.94 -1.60 -8.40
C PRO A 197 2.31 -1.60 -9.09
N ALA A 198 3.41 -1.53 -8.32
CA ALA A 198 4.75 -1.58 -8.91
C ALA A 198 5.10 -2.99 -9.44
N GLU A 199 4.52 -4.04 -8.86
CA GLU A 199 4.80 -5.44 -9.21
C GLU A 199 3.92 -5.96 -10.37
N ILE A 200 2.69 -5.46 -10.51
CA ILE A 200 1.72 -6.01 -11.47
C ILE A 200 1.80 -5.35 -12.85
N PHE A 201 2.15 -4.05 -12.92
CA PHE A 201 2.13 -3.33 -14.18
C PHE A 201 3.44 -3.49 -14.99
N PRO A 202 3.34 -3.59 -16.32
CA PRO A 202 4.49 -3.70 -17.20
C PRO A 202 5.38 -2.46 -17.07
N SER A 203 6.70 -2.64 -17.22
CA SER A 203 7.69 -1.59 -16.94
C SER A 203 7.41 -0.27 -17.67
N ARG A 204 6.89 -0.35 -18.90
CA ARG A 204 6.53 0.80 -19.74
C ARG A 204 5.38 1.65 -19.19
N LEU A 205 4.37 1.03 -18.58
CA LEU A 205 3.17 1.72 -18.07
C LEU A 205 3.12 1.80 -16.54
N ARG A 206 4.10 1.18 -15.84
CA ARG A 206 4.16 1.07 -14.38
C ARG A 206 4.01 2.41 -13.69
N SER A 207 4.79 3.42 -14.10
CA SER A 207 4.77 4.74 -13.48
C SER A 207 3.38 5.40 -13.58
N THR A 208 2.75 5.33 -14.76
CA THR A 208 1.42 5.91 -14.98
C THR A 208 0.33 5.18 -14.18
N CYS A 209 0.33 3.85 -14.19
CA CYS A 209 -0.67 3.04 -13.46
C CYS A 209 -0.50 3.17 -11.94
N HIS A 210 0.75 3.22 -11.47
CA HIS A 210 1.07 3.52 -10.08
C HIS A 210 0.62 4.94 -9.71
N GLY A 211 0.86 5.93 -10.57
CA GLY A 211 0.41 7.31 -10.39
C GLY A 211 -1.11 7.44 -10.28
N ILE A 212 -1.87 6.75 -11.14
CA ILE A 212 -3.34 6.71 -11.07
C ILE A 212 -3.80 6.07 -9.75
N SER A 213 -3.19 4.96 -9.35
CA SER A 213 -3.52 4.28 -8.10
C SER A 213 -3.20 5.16 -6.87
N ALA A 214 -2.05 5.85 -6.90
CA ALA A 214 -1.64 6.77 -5.85
C ALA A 214 -2.56 8.00 -5.76
N ALA A 215 -2.99 8.55 -6.90
CA ALA A 215 -3.94 9.64 -6.96
C ALA A 215 -5.29 9.24 -6.36
N ALA A 216 -5.77 8.03 -6.63
CA ALA A 216 -6.96 7.47 -5.99
C ALA A 216 -6.76 7.36 -4.46
N GLY A 217 -5.64 6.83 -3.99
CA GLY A 217 -5.29 6.82 -2.56
C GLY A 217 -5.40 8.22 -1.94
N LYS A 218 -4.78 9.23 -2.55
CA LYS A 218 -4.84 10.62 -2.05
C LYS A 218 -6.25 11.22 -2.08
N ALA A 219 -7.06 10.90 -3.08
CA ALA A 219 -8.48 11.29 -3.08
C ALA A 219 -9.23 10.65 -1.89
N GLY A 220 -8.93 9.38 -1.60
CA GLY A 220 -9.42 8.67 -0.41
C GLY A 220 -8.99 9.36 0.89
N ALA A 221 -7.71 9.75 1.00
CA ALA A 221 -7.20 10.47 2.17
C ALA A 221 -7.93 11.79 2.42
N VAL A 222 -8.22 12.56 1.36
CA VAL A 222 -9.00 13.80 1.44
C VAL A 222 -10.42 13.52 1.94
N ILE A 223 -11.09 12.51 1.36
CA ILE A 223 -12.44 12.12 1.78
C ILE A 223 -12.44 11.60 3.23
N GLY A 224 -11.44 10.83 3.64
CA GLY A 224 -11.31 10.34 5.01
C GLY A 224 -11.06 11.46 6.02
N ALA A 225 -10.17 12.41 5.68
CA ALA A 225 -9.85 13.53 6.56
C ALA A 225 -11.03 14.48 6.75
N PHE A 226 -11.68 14.90 5.66
CA PHE A 226 -12.81 15.83 5.74
C PHE A 226 -14.13 15.12 6.03
N GLY A 227 -14.46 14.06 5.29
CA GLY A 227 -15.73 13.35 5.42
C GLY A 227 -15.95 12.75 6.81
N PHE A 228 -14.92 12.12 7.39
CA PHE A 228 -15.04 11.58 8.74
C PHE A 228 -15.15 12.69 9.79
N LEU A 229 -14.48 13.84 9.59
CA LEU A 229 -14.58 14.99 10.50
C LEU A 229 -16.01 15.51 10.65
N TYR A 230 -16.76 15.56 9.54
CA TYR A 230 -18.18 15.91 9.57
C TYR A 230 -19.06 14.77 10.11
N LEU A 231 -18.74 13.52 9.80
CA LEU A 231 -19.55 12.36 10.22
C LEU A 231 -19.41 12.03 11.71
N ALA A 232 -18.22 12.17 12.29
CA ALA A 232 -17.93 11.77 13.66
C ALA A 232 -18.56 12.67 14.73
N GLN A 233 -19.09 13.84 14.32
CA GLN A 233 -19.77 14.78 15.20
C GLN A 233 -20.94 14.14 15.94
N ASP A 234 -21.24 14.67 17.14
CA ASP A 234 -22.36 14.18 17.94
C ASP A 234 -23.69 14.36 17.19
N LYS A 235 -24.63 13.45 17.46
CA LYS A 235 -26.00 13.52 16.95
C LYS A 235 -26.76 14.69 17.56
N ASP A 236 -26.42 15.07 18.79
CA ASP A 236 -26.97 16.24 19.45
C ASP A 236 -26.28 17.51 18.93
N PRO A 237 -26.98 18.44 18.26
CA PRO A 237 -26.39 19.69 17.76
C PRO A 237 -25.76 20.56 18.86
N LYS A 238 -26.16 20.35 20.12
CA LYS A 238 -25.66 21.07 21.29
C LYS A 238 -24.33 20.53 21.82
N LYS A 239 -23.91 19.34 21.38
CA LYS A 239 -22.67 18.67 21.77
C LYS A 239 -21.67 18.55 20.60
N ALA A 240 -22.10 18.88 19.38
CA ALA A 240 -21.22 18.99 18.23
C ALA A 240 -20.22 20.14 18.41
N ASP A 241 -19.04 20.00 17.84
CA ASP A 241 -18.01 21.03 17.94
C ASP A 241 -18.44 22.33 17.21
N PRO A 242 -18.04 23.51 17.73
CA PRO A 242 -18.42 24.78 17.12
C PRO A 242 -18.02 24.85 15.64
N GLY A 243 -18.98 25.09 14.77
CA GLY A 243 -18.76 25.21 13.31
C GLY A 243 -19.07 23.94 12.50
N TYR A 244 -19.44 22.83 13.15
CA TYR A 244 -19.85 21.60 12.47
C TYR A 244 -21.36 21.30 12.62
N PRO A 245 -22.01 20.73 11.58
CA PRO A 245 -23.36 20.21 11.70
C PRO A 245 -23.40 18.94 12.58
N ALA A 246 -24.59 18.57 13.05
CA ALA A 246 -24.78 17.32 13.79
C ALA A 246 -24.42 16.11 12.92
N GLY A 247 -23.64 15.20 13.48
CA GLY A 247 -23.12 14.02 12.79
C GLY A 247 -23.83 12.74 13.18
N ILE A 248 -23.24 11.60 12.82
CA ILE A 248 -23.77 10.27 13.12
C ILE A 248 -23.25 9.71 14.45
N SER A 249 -22.42 10.46 15.19
CA SER A 249 -21.62 10.05 16.36
C SER A 249 -20.42 9.16 16.02
N LEU A 250 -19.32 9.36 16.76
CA LEU A 250 -18.05 8.65 16.64
C LEU A 250 -18.20 7.13 16.52
N LYS A 251 -19.09 6.50 17.32
CA LYS A 251 -19.31 5.05 17.25
C LYS A 251 -19.79 4.61 15.86
N ASN A 252 -20.75 5.31 15.27
CA ASN A 252 -21.30 4.94 13.97
C ASN A 252 -20.31 5.30 12.85
N ALA A 253 -19.57 6.40 13.00
CA ALA A 253 -18.49 6.75 12.09
C ALA A 253 -17.41 5.64 12.05
N LEU A 254 -17.01 5.08 13.20
CA LEU A 254 -16.08 3.94 13.26
C LEU A 254 -16.64 2.67 12.57
N ILE A 255 -17.94 2.41 12.66
CA ILE A 255 -18.58 1.30 11.95
C ILE A 255 -18.52 1.51 10.43
N VAL A 256 -18.83 2.72 9.97
CA VAL A 256 -18.69 3.10 8.54
C VAL A 256 -17.25 2.90 8.08
N LEU A 257 -16.27 3.28 8.91
CA LEU A 257 -14.85 3.10 8.58
C LEU A 257 -14.44 1.63 8.50
N GLY A 258 -14.96 0.80 9.41
CA GLY A 258 -14.78 -0.65 9.35
C GLY A 258 -15.37 -1.26 8.08
N PHE A 259 -16.54 -0.80 7.65
CA PHE A 259 -17.15 -1.22 6.39
C PHE A 259 -16.35 -0.78 5.16
N VAL A 260 -15.83 0.46 5.15
CA VAL A 260 -14.95 0.96 4.09
C VAL A 260 -13.67 0.11 3.98
N ASN A 261 -13.07 -0.24 5.12
CA ASN A 261 -11.89 -1.11 5.13
C ASN A 261 -12.21 -2.54 4.65
N PHE A 262 -13.39 -3.06 5.01
CA PHE A 262 -13.88 -4.34 4.50
C PHE A 262 -14.07 -4.31 2.98
N LEU A 263 -14.61 -3.22 2.44
CA LEU A 263 -14.74 -3.05 0.99
C LEU A 263 -13.38 -2.96 0.30
N GLY A 264 -12.41 -2.27 0.89
CA GLY A 264 -11.02 -2.25 0.42
C GLY A 264 -10.42 -3.66 0.32
N MET A 265 -10.63 -4.49 1.34
CA MET A 265 -10.21 -5.90 1.32
C MET A 265 -10.92 -6.73 0.25
N LEU A 266 -12.20 -6.48 -0.03
CA LEU A 266 -12.89 -7.14 -1.15
C LEU A 266 -12.28 -6.72 -2.49
N CYS A 267 -11.92 -5.46 -2.65
CA CYS A 267 -11.22 -4.98 -3.84
C CYS A 267 -9.84 -5.61 -4.02
N THR A 268 -9.16 -6.01 -2.93
CA THR A 268 -7.91 -6.76 -3.00
C THR A 268 -8.08 -8.09 -3.75
N LEU A 269 -9.25 -8.73 -3.72
CA LEU A 269 -9.50 -9.98 -4.47
C LEU A 269 -9.40 -9.80 -5.99
N LEU A 270 -9.53 -8.56 -6.49
CA LEU A 270 -9.39 -8.22 -7.91
C LEU A 270 -7.92 -8.10 -8.34
N VAL A 271 -7.00 -8.13 -7.38
CA VAL A 271 -5.57 -7.98 -7.59
C VAL A 271 -4.92 -9.36 -7.55
N PRO A 272 -4.19 -9.78 -8.61
CA PRO A 272 -3.48 -11.04 -8.60
C PRO A 272 -2.32 -11.02 -7.58
N GLU A 273 -2.15 -12.12 -6.83
CA GLU A 273 -1.03 -12.27 -5.91
C GLU A 273 0.30 -12.38 -6.70
N SER A 274 1.23 -11.47 -6.41
CA SER A 274 2.54 -11.36 -7.06
C SER A 274 3.63 -12.23 -6.41
N LYS A 275 3.31 -12.93 -5.31
CA LYS A 275 4.27 -13.76 -4.58
C LYS A 275 4.98 -14.77 -5.47
N CYS A 276 6.32 -14.76 -5.41
CA CYS A 276 7.22 -15.70 -6.09
C CYS A 276 7.08 -15.77 -7.62
N LYS A 277 6.43 -14.78 -8.24
CA LYS A 277 6.34 -14.67 -9.69
C LYS A 277 7.31 -13.61 -10.18
N SER A 278 7.94 -13.85 -11.33
CA SER A 278 8.77 -12.82 -11.94
C SER A 278 7.89 -11.66 -12.40
N LEU A 279 8.47 -10.46 -12.47
CA LEU A 279 7.75 -9.29 -12.95
C LEU A 279 7.36 -9.40 -14.44
N GLU A 280 7.93 -10.35 -15.19
CA GLU A 280 7.59 -10.67 -16.59
C GLU A 280 6.39 -11.62 -16.65
N GLU A 281 6.31 -12.57 -15.73
CA GLU A 281 5.17 -13.48 -15.59
C GLU A 281 3.92 -12.71 -15.12
N MET A 282 4.10 -11.75 -14.20
CA MET A 282 3.01 -10.91 -13.69
C MET A 282 2.53 -9.86 -14.69
N SER A 283 3.44 -9.30 -15.50
CA SER A 283 3.08 -8.35 -16.56
C SER A 283 2.51 -9.05 -17.80
N GLY A 284 2.66 -10.38 -17.90
CA GLY A 284 2.27 -11.15 -19.09
C GLY A 284 3.27 -11.02 -20.24
N GLU A 285 4.48 -10.51 -20.00
CA GLU A 285 5.54 -10.38 -21.02
C GLU A 285 6.05 -11.76 -21.48
N LYS A 286 5.96 -12.81 -20.64
CA LYS A 286 6.53 -14.15 -20.91
C LYS A 286 5.66 -15.13 -21.69
N GLN A 287 4.34 -14.96 -21.71
CA GLN A 287 3.40 -15.91 -22.35
C GLN A 287 3.28 -15.72 -23.87
N GLU A 288 3.82 -14.63 -24.42
CA GLU A 288 3.77 -14.34 -25.86
C GLU A 288 5.05 -14.79 -26.61
N GLU A 289 6.10 -15.24 -25.89
CA GLU A 289 7.31 -15.83 -26.49
C GLU A 289 7.11 -17.28 -26.99
N THR A 290 6.01 -17.93 -26.60
CA THR A 290 5.77 -19.37 -26.87
C THR A 290 4.50 -19.66 -27.69
N ALA A 291 3.85 -18.62 -28.26
CA ALA A 291 2.64 -18.75 -29.08
C ALA A 291 2.88 -18.43 -30.56
#